data_AF-A0A1R1S826-F1
#
_entry.id   AF-A0A1R1S826-F1
#
_cell.length_a   1.000
_cell.length_b   1.000
_cell.length_c   1.000
_cell.angle_alpha   90.00
_cell.angle_beta   90.00
_cell.angle_gamma   90.00
#
_symmetry.space_group_name_H-M   'P 1'
#
loop_
_entity.id
_entity.type
_entity.pdbx_description
1 polymer ?
#
loop_
_entity_poly.entity_id
_entity_poly.type
_entity_poly.pdbx_seq_one_letter_code
_entity_poly.pdbx_strand_id
1 'polypeptide(L)'
;MSVAAGKATVASSTAPDTWTTYRTATRSTAGAGLGFVLSAEDRLACIDLDHALADGELLPWAREIVDRLPRTYIEVSPSGQGLHVWGYGEVGRGRRIRRGEVAVEVYDRERYICMTRRPFENAPSKLADLSKVIADLL
;
A
#
# COMPACT_ATOMS: atom_id res chain seq x y z
N MET A 1 -10.65 -0.89 3.73
CA MET A 1 -11.79 -0.93 2.77
C MET A 1 -12.18 0.48 2.25
N SER A 2 -12.85 0.62 1.08
CA SER A 2 -12.97 1.87 0.26
C SER A 2 -14.20 2.75 0.63
N VAL A 3 -14.31 3.98 0.11
CA VAL A 3 -15.20 5.08 0.58
C VAL A 3 -16.66 4.95 0.08
N ALA A 4 -17.64 5.25 0.93
CA ALA A 4 -19.08 5.04 0.71
C ALA A 4 -19.71 5.83 -0.45
N ALA A 5 -20.77 5.25 -1.06
CA ALA A 5 -21.52 5.80 -2.19
C ALA A 5 -22.84 6.48 -1.75
N GLY A 6 -23.02 7.75 -2.14
CA GLY A 6 -24.23 8.56 -1.95
C GLY A 6 -23.90 9.89 -1.27
N LYS A 7 -23.99 11.02 -2.03
CA LYS A 7 -23.41 12.34 -1.69
C LYS A 7 -22.02 12.20 -1.08
N ALA A 8 -20.98 12.17 -1.91
CA ALA A 8 -19.60 11.91 -1.50
C ALA A 8 -19.18 12.73 -0.26
N THR A 9 -19.28 12.12 0.92
CA THR A 9 -18.70 12.61 2.16
C THR A 9 -17.33 11.98 2.30
N VAL A 10 -16.39 12.71 2.90
CA VAL A 10 -15.07 12.16 3.21
C VAL A 10 -15.21 10.96 4.16
N ALA A 11 -14.52 9.86 3.88
CA ALA A 11 -14.37 8.76 4.83
C ALA A 11 -13.20 9.03 5.77
N SER A 12 -13.36 8.63 7.02
CA SER A 12 -12.27 8.63 8.00
C SER A 12 -11.36 7.43 7.75
N SER A 13 -10.06 7.52 8.03
CA SER A 13 -9.18 6.34 8.04
C SER A 13 -9.25 5.52 9.34
N THR A 14 -10.08 5.94 10.29
CA THR A 14 -10.21 5.33 11.62
C THR A 14 -11.65 5.03 12.05
N ALA A 15 -12.65 5.36 11.22
CA ALA A 15 -14.06 5.09 11.50
C ALA A 15 -14.63 4.07 10.48
N PRO A 16 -14.72 2.76 10.85
CA PRO A 16 -15.10 1.70 9.94
C PRO A 16 -16.48 1.83 9.32
N ASP A 17 -17.41 2.48 10.01
CA ASP A 17 -18.76 2.80 9.55
C ASP A 17 -18.79 3.76 8.35
N THR A 18 -17.67 4.46 8.08
CA THR A 18 -17.49 5.30 6.89
C THR A 18 -16.91 4.55 5.68
N TRP A 19 -16.56 3.27 5.84
CA TRP A 19 -16.00 2.43 4.78
C TRP A 19 -17.10 1.57 4.13
N THR A 20 -16.77 0.96 2.99
CA THR A 20 -17.64 0.05 2.27
C THR A 20 -16.88 -1.10 1.63
N THR A 21 -17.60 -2.14 1.24
CA THR A 21 -17.02 -3.34 0.64
C THR A 21 -16.39 -3.06 -0.73
N TYR A 22 -15.45 -3.92 -1.14
CA TYR A 22 -14.85 -3.86 -2.48
C TYR A 22 -15.90 -3.85 -3.61
N ARG A 23 -16.94 -4.70 -3.52
CA ARG A 23 -18.02 -4.78 -4.51
C ARG A 23 -18.83 -3.48 -4.61
N THR A 24 -19.04 -2.78 -3.49
CA THR A 24 -19.72 -1.49 -3.52
C THR A 24 -18.81 -0.40 -4.09
N ALA A 25 -17.57 -0.35 -3.63
CA ALA A 25 -16.59 0.64 -4.06
C ALA A 25 -16.28 0.61 -5.56
N THR A 26 -16.15 -0.59 -6.15
CA THR A 26 -15.92 -0.79 -7.59
C THR A 26 -17.06 -0.27 -8.48
N ARG A 27 -18.26 -0.08 -7.92
CA ARG A 27 -19.42 0.47 -8.63
C ARG A 27 -19.62 1.96 -8.36
N SER A 28 -18.81 2.55 -7.48
CA SER A 28 -18.88 3.97 -7.16
C SER A 28 -18.18 4.81 -8.22
N THR A 29 -18.72 5.99 -8.49
CA THR A 29 -18.08 7.02 -9.32
C THR A 29 -17.43 8.12 -8.48
N ALA A 30 -17.48 8.02 -7.14
CA ALA A 30 -16.87 8.97 -6.24
C ALA A 30 -15.36 8.73 -6.08
N GLY A 31 -14.60 9.81 -5.90
CA GLY A 31 -13.15 9.77 -5.71
C GLY A 31 -12.36 9.59 -7.01
N ALA A 32 -11.06 9.32 -6.87
CA ALA A 32 -10.12 9.19 -7.99
C ALA A 32 -9.69 7.72 -8.25
N GLY A 33 -10.36 6.75 -7.63
CA GLY A 33 -10.02 5.34 -7.73
C GLY A 33 -10.38 4.54 -6.48
N LEU A 34 -9.92 3.30 -6.45
CA LEU A 34 -10.07 2.42 -5.30
C LEU A 34 -8.96 2.68 -4.28
N GLY A 35 -9.22 2.28 -3.05
CA GLY A 35 -8.16 2.10 -2.07
C GLY A 35 -8.62 1.34 -0.86
N PHE A 36 -7.67 1.06 0.00
CA PHE A 36 -7.84 0.19 1.14
C PHE A 36 -7.40 0.93 2.39
N VAL A 37 -8.34 1.19 3.29
CA VAL A 37 -8.00 1.55 4.68
C VAL A 37 -7.43 0.35 5.41
N LEU A 38 -6.22 0.50 5.92
CA LEU A 38 -5.51 -0.45 6.77
C LEU A 38 -6.08 -0.41 8.19
N SER A 39 -6.34 -1.58 8.76
CA SER A 39 -6.79 -1.73 10.14
C SER A 39 -5.89 -2.71 10.89
N ALA A 40 -5.76 -2.48 12.20
CA ALA A 40 -5.01 -3.35 13.09
C ALA A 40 -5.50 -4.80 13.08
N GLU A 41 -6.80 -5.00 12.84
CA GLU A 41 -7.46 -6.31 12.88
C GLU A 41 -7.10 -7.18 11.68
N ASP A 42 -6.87 -6.55 10.52
CA ASP A 42 -6.55 -7.27 9.28
C ASP A 42 -5.11 -7.83 9.28
N ARG A 43 -4.24 -7.27 10.12
CA ARG A 43 -2.78 -7.55 10.16
C ARG A 43 -2.11 -7.40 8.79
N LEU A 44 -2.70 -6.56 7.94
CA LEU A 44 -2.18 -6.20 6.63
C LEU A 44 -1.31 -4.96 6.77
N ALA A 45 -0.13 -5.01 6.15
CA ALA A 45 0.79 -3.91 6.05
C ALA A 45 0.99 -3.52 4.58
N CYS A 46 1.24 -2.23 4.38
CA CYS A 46 1.71 -1.68 3.12
C CYS A 46 3.08 -1.03 3.37
N ILE A 47 4.07 -1.46 2.60
CA ILE A 47 5.35 -0.74 2.44
C ILE A 47 5.22 0.06 1.14
N ASP A 48 5.22 1.38 1.26
CA ASP A 48 5.16 2.32 0.14
C ASP A 48 6.58 2.79 -0.20
N LEU A 49 7.01 2.53 -1.43
CA LEU A 49 8.30 2.94 -1.96
C LEU A 49 8.07 4.13 -2.90
N ASP A 50 8.24 5.34 -2.35
CA ASP A 50 8.04 6.60 -3.06
C ASP A 50 9.14 6.82 -4.10
N HIS A 51 8.75 7.16 -5.34
CA HIS A 51 9.69 7.43 -6.45
C HIS A 51 10.73 6.31 -6.67
N ALA A 52 10.32 5.06 -6.41
CA ALA A 52 11.15 3.87 -6.58
C ALA A 52 11.45 3.50 -8.04
N LEU A 53 10.74 4.09 -9.00
CA LEU A 53 10.85 3.78 -10.43
C LEU A 53 11.31 5.01 -11.23
N ALA A 54 12.25 4.78 -12.15
CA ALA A 54 12.60 5.69 -13.24
C ALA A 54 12.34 4.98 -14.57
N ASP A 55 11.48 5.54 -15.41
CA ASP A 55 11.08 4.96 -16.69
C ASP A 55 10.60 3.49 -16.63
N GLY A 56 9.96 3.14 -15.50
CA GLY A 56 9.43 1.80 -15.24
C GLY A 56 10.43 0.82 -14.60
N GLU A 57 11.69 1.22 -14.47
CA GLU A 57 12.76 0.42 -13.89
C GLU A 57 13.03 0.81 -12.43
N LEU A 58 13.34 -0.18 -11.59
CA LEU A 58 13.70 0.04 -10.20
C LEU A 58 14.99 0.86 -10.07
N LEU A 59 14.93 1.91 -9.25
CA LEU A 59 16.12 2.59 -8.76
C LEU A 59 16.95 1.64 -7.87
N PRO A 60 18.29 1.83 -7.77
CA PRO A 60 19.16 0.93 -7.02
C PRO A 60 18.71 0.69 -5.57
N TRP A 61 18.35 1.75 -4.85
CA TRP A 61 17.91 1.65 -3.45
C TRP A 61 16.60 0.86 -3.30
N ALA A 62 15.69 0.99 -4.27
CA ALA A 62 14.41 0.29 -4.24
C ALA A 62 14.62 -1.20 -4.57
N ARG A 63 15.51 -1.50 -5.51
CA ARG A 63 15.92 -2.87 -5.86
C ARG A 63 16.48 -3.62 -4.65
N GLU A 64 17.31 -2.98 -3.83
CA GLU A 64 17.83 -3.59 -2.58
C GLU A 64 16.72 -4.00 -1.60
N ILE A 65 15.58 -3.30 -1.59
CA ILE A 65 14.43 -3.68 -0.77
C ILE A 65 13.64 -4.78 -1.46
N VAL A 66 13.33 -4.63 -2.75
CA VAL A 66 12.52 -5.57 -3.53
C VAL A 66 13.17 -6.96 -3.57
N ASP A 67 14.49 -7.04 -3.72
CA ASP A 67 15.24 -8.31 -3.78
C ASP A 67 15.20 -9.10 -2.46
N ARG A 68 14.89 -8.43 -1.33
CA ARG A 68 14.74 -9.06 -0.01
C ARG A 68 13.30 -9.49 0.28
N LEU A 69 12.34 -9.11 -0.55
CA LEU A 69 10.94 -9.44 -0.33
C LEU A 69 10.69 -10.93 -0.56
N PRO A 70 9.89 -11.59 0.29
CA PRO A 70 9.26 -12.83 -0.11
C PRO A 70 8.32 -12.58 -1.30
N ARG A 71 7.98 -13.65 -2.03
CA ARG A 71 7.08 -13.57 -3.19
C ARG A 71 5.67 -13.11 -2.76
N THR A 72 5.41 -11.81 -2.84
CA THR A 72 4.18 -11.14 -2.39
C THR A 72 3.63 -10.22 -3.47
N TYR A 73 2.41 -9.72 -3.30
CA TYR A 73 1.81 -8.76 -4.21
C TYR A 73 2.48 -7.40 -4.11
N ILE A 74 2.88 -6.88 -5.28
CA ILE A 74 3.46 -5.54 -5.46
C ILE A 74 2.71 -4.90 -6.62
N GLU A 75 2.33 -3.64 -6.46
CA GLU A 75 1.70 -2.87 -7.52
C GLU A 75 2.35 -1.52 -7.74
N VAL A 76 2.32 -1.05 -8.98
CA VAL A 76 2.76 0.29 -9.34
C VAL A 76 1.78 1.30 -8.77
N SER A 77 2.28 2.26 -7.98
CA SER A 77 1.46 3.28 -7.33
C SER A 77 0.73 4.18 -8.34
N PRO A 78 -0.26 5.00 -7.93
CA PRO A 78 -1.02 5.83 -8.86
C PRO A 78 -0.16 6.78 -9.70
N SER A 79 0.94 7.29 -9.14
CA SER A 79 1.86 8.20 -9.85
C SER A 79 2.60 7.52 -11.00
N GLY A 80 2.69 6.19 -11.01
CA GLY A 80 3.52 5.45 -11.95
C GLY A 80 5.00 5.42 -11.60
N GLN A 81 5.43 6.14 -10.55
CA GLN A 81 6.84 6.26 -10.15
C GLN A 81 7.16 5.54 -8.83
N GLY A 82 6.15 5.07 -8.09
CA GLY A 82 6.35 4.35 -6.83
C GLY A 82 5.77 2.95 -6.86
N LEU A 83 5.98 2.21 -5.77
CA LEU A 83 5.46 0.86 -5.59
C LEU A 83 4.75 0.73 -4.24
N HIS A 84 3.60 0.05 -4.23
CA HIS A 84 2.99 -0.45 -3.00
C HIS A 84 3.29 -1.94 -2.88
N VAL A 85 3.97 -2.33 -1.81
CA VAL A 85 4.23 -3.73 -1.46
C VAL A 85 3.27 -4.14 -0.35
N TRP A 86 2.49 -5.19 -0.60
CA TRP A 86 1.42 -5.65 0.28
C TRP A 86 1.78 -6.98 0.93
N GLY A 87 1.45 -7.15 2.21
CA GLY A 87 1.61 -8.43 2.90
C GLY A 87 1.13 -8.37 4.34
N TYR A 88 1.33 -9.46 5.07
CA TYR A 88 0.99 -9.53 6.50
C TYR A 88 2.14 -9.00 7.34
N GLY A 89 1.82 -8.26 8.39
CA GLY A 89 2.83 -7.73 9.31
C GLY A 89 2.26 -6.69 10.27
N GLU A 90 3.03 -6.42 11.32
CA GLU A 90 2.66 -5.44 12.35
C GLU A 90 3.76 -4.38 12.44
N VAL A 91 3.32 -3.12 12.45
CA VAL A 91 4.17 -1.92 12.44
C VAL A 91 3.88 -1.08 13.69
N GLY A 92 2.63 -1.12 14.17
CA GLY A 92 2.15 -0.29 15.26
C GLY A 92 2.01 1.16 14.80
N ARG A 93 2.84 2.05 15.34
CA ARG A 93 2.90 3.43 14.82
C ARG A 93 3.55 3.38 13.43
N GLY A 94 2.93 3.99 12.42
CA GLY A 94 3.54 4.09 11.09
C GLY A 94 4.92 4.74 11.10
N ARG A 95 5.73 4.46 10.08
CA ARG A 95 7.03 5.09 9.87
C ARG A 95 7.13 5.70 8.48
N ARG A 96 7.85 6.83 8.43
CA ARG A 96 8.34 7.46 7.21
C ARG A 96 9.85 7.56 7.34
N ILE A 97 10.56 6.89 6.44
CA ILE A 97 12.01 6.77 6.43
C ILE A 97 12.51 7.55 5.21
N ARG A 98 13.35 8.56 5.47
CA ARG A 98 13.96 9.40 4.44
C ARG A 98 15.48 9.46 4.67
N ARG A 99 16.25 8.99 3.69
CA ARG A 99 17.73 8.94 3.73
C ARG A 99 18.27 9.17 2.32
N GLY A 100 18.66 10.41 2.00
CA GLY A 100 19.04 10.76 0.63
C GLY A 100 17.89 10.47 -0.34
N GLU A 101 18.12 9.62 -1.33
CA GLU A 101 17.11 9.18 -2.31
C GLU A 101 16.12 8.16 -1.75
N VAL A 102 16.43 7.49 -0.64
CA VAL A 102 15.54 6.51 -0.02
C VAL A 102 14.30 7.21 0.54
N ALA A 103 13.13 6.77 0.07
CA ALA A 103 11.84 7.23 0.52
C ALA A 103 10.89 6.05 0.73
N VAL A 104 10.77 5.62 1.99
CA VAL A 104 9.94 4.46 2.37
C VAL A 104 8.94 4.89 3.41
N GLU A 105 7.68 4.48 3.24
CA GLU A 105 6.68 4.57 4.28
C GLU A 105 6.14 3.17 4.62
N VAL A 106 5.83 2.93 5.89
CA VAL A 106 5.34 1.63 6.36
C VAL A 106 4.17 1.84 7.30
N TYR A 107 3.05 1.21 6.99
CA TYR A 107 1.80 1.32 7.75
C TYR A 107 1.08 -0.02 7.83
N ASP A 108 0.43 -0.29 8.97
CA ASP A 108 -0.49 -1.42 9.17
C ASP A 108 -1.88 -0.99 9.68
N ARG A 109 -2.09 0.31 9.93
CA ARG A 109 -3.34 0.85 10.48
C ARG A 109 -3.52 2.33 10.18
N GLU A 110 -4.75 2.82 10.32
CA GLU A 110 -5.12 4.25 10.34
C GLU A 110 -4.73 5.04 9.08
N ARG A 111 -4.46 4.33 7.99
CA ARG A 111 -4.06 4.88 6.70
C ARG A 111 -4.85 4.25 5.58
N TYR A 112 -5.25 5.11 4.65
CA TYR A 112 -5.81 4.73 3.37
C TYR A 112 -4.68 4.64 2.35
N ILE A 113 -4.61 3.53 1.62
CA ILE A 113 -3.68 3.34 0.52
C ILE A 113 -4.46 3.25 -0.78
N CYS A 114 -4.10 4.08 -1.77
CA CYS A 114 -4.67 4.00 -3.11
C CYS A 114 -4.30 2.67 -3.77
N MET A 115 -5.26 1.96 -4.35
CA MET A 115 -5.01 0.70 -5.04
C MET A 115 -5.10 0.88 -6.55
N THR A 116 -4.07 0.46 -7.27
CA THR A 116 -4.05 0.55 -8.73
C THR A 116 -4.43 -0.75 -9.42
N ARG A 117 -4.18 -1.89 -8.76
CA ARG A 117 -4.31 -3.23 -9.36
C ARG A 117 -3.45 -3.39 -10.61
N ARG A 118 -2.32 -2.68 -10.68
CA ARG A 118 -1.31 -2.81 -11.74
C ARG A 118 -0.12 -3.56 -11.16
N PRO A 119 -0.05 -4.90 -11.29
CA PRO A 119 1.06 -5.67 -10.76
C PRO A 119 2.38 -5.12 -11.29
N PHE A 120 3.36 -4.96 -10.42
CA PHE A 120 4.72 -4.69 -10.85
C PHE A 120 5.37 -6.00 -11.31
N GLU A 121 5.88 -6.01 -12.54
CA GLU A 121 6.46 -7.20 -13.18
C GLU A 121 5.56 -8.45 -13.04
N ASN A 122 6.12 -9.56 -12.53
CA ASN A 122 5.46 -10.85 -12.35
C ASN A 122 4.95 -11.06 -10.91
N ALA A 123 4.63 -9.97 -10.20
CA ALA A 123 4.14 -10.04 -8.82
C ALA A 123 2.90 -10.96 -8.72
N PRO A 124 2.93 -11.97 -7.82
CA PRO A 124 1.80 -12.88 -7.67
C PRO A 124 0.60 -12.19 -7.01
N SER A 125 -0.60 -12.66 -7.31
CA SER A 125 -1.83 -12.28 -6.59
C SER A 125 -1.96 -12.99 -5.24
N LYS A 126 -0.92 -12.93 -4.40
CA LYS A 126 -0.91 -13.51 -3.05
C LYS A 126 -0.17 -12.59 -2.08
N LEU A 127 -0.50 -12.70 -0.80
CA LEU A 127 0.17 -11.97 0.27
C LEU A 127 1.11 -12.90 1.03
N ALA A 128 2.31 -12.42 1.33
CA ALA A 128 3.29 -13.13 2.16
C ALA A 128 3.45 -12.43 3.52
N ASP A 129 4.14 -13.08 4.44
CA ASP A 129 4.58 -12.48 5.70
C ASP A 129 5.75 -11.53 5.46
N LEU A 130 5.59 -10.27 5.82
CA LEU A 130 6.59 -9.19 5.68
C LEU A 130 7.27 -8.85 7.00
N SER A 131 7.00 -9.56 8.09
CA SER A 131 7.48 -9.22 9.44
C SER A 131 9.00 -9.00 9.48
N LYS A 132 9.77 -9.86 8.81
CA LYS A 132 11.24 -9.71 8.74
C LYS A 132 11.67 -8.45 7.99
N VAL A 133 11.04 -8.17 6.85
CA VAL A 133 11.38 -7.00 6.03
C VAL A 133 10.98 -5.71 6.72
N ILE A 134 9.80 -5.69 7.36
CA ILE A 134 9.36 -4.59 8.20
C ILE A 134 10.38 -4.35 9.31
N ALA A 135 10.76 -5.38 10.07
CA ALA A 135 11.75 -5.25 11.15
C ALA A 135 13.11 -4.71 10.66
N ASP A 136 13.53 -5.03 9.44
CA ASP A 136 14.79 -4.53 8.86
C ASP A 136 14.71 -3.07 8.37
N LEU A 137 13.50 -2.55 8.14
CA LEU A 137 13.28 -1.17 7.71
C LEU A 137 13.14 -0.19 8.88
N LEU A 138 12.63 -0.66 10.03
CA LEU A 138 12.31 0.15 11.21
C LEU A 138 13.54 0.41 12.10
#